data_AF-A0A2T6IVX4-F1
#
_entry.id   AF-A0A2T6IVX4-F1
#
_cell.length_a   1.000
_cell.length_b   1.000
_cell.length_c   1.000
_cell.angle_alpha   90.00
_cell.angle_beta   90.00
_cell.angle_gamma   90.00
#
_symmetry.space_group_name_H-M   'P 1'
#
loop_
_entity.id
_entity.type
_entity.pdbx_description
1 polymer ?
#
loop_
_entity_poly.entity_id
_entity_poly.type
_entity_poly.pdbx_seq_one_letter_code
_entity_poly.pdbx_strand_id
1 'polypeptide(L)' 'MALKQPVTQVRLTNVAVVRLRHHGYRFEVACYKNKVLNWRTGIEDDLRE' A
#
# COMPACT_ATOMS: atom_id res chain seq x y z
N MET A 1 29.19 -21.00 -4.91
CA MET A 1 28.13 -21.31 -5.89
C MET A 1 27.34 -20.03 -6.13
N ALA A 2 27.54 -19.37 -7.27
CA ALA A 2 26.92 -18.07 -7.55
C ALA A 2 25.52 -18.26 -8.12
N LEU A 3 24.52 -17.59 -7.53
CA LEU A 3 23.15 -17.59 -8.05
C LEU A 3 23.15 -16.95 -9.45
N LYS A 4 22.86 -17.76 -10.48
CA LYS A 4 22.78 -17.31 -11.90
C LYS A 4 21.45 -16.66 -12.27
N GLN A 5 20.52 -16.55 -11.32
CA GLN A 5 19.18 -16.00 -11.55
C GLN A 5 19.07 -14.62 -10.90
N PRO A 6 18.41 -13.64 -11.54
CA PRO A 6 18.13 -12.38 -10.88
C PRO A 6 17.28 -12.66 -9.65
N VAL A 7 17.67 -12.11 -8.51
CA VAL A 7 16.83 -12.08 -7.30
C VAL A 7 15.56 -11.31 -7.65
N THR A 8 14.48 -12.04 -7.93
CA THR A 8 13.16 -11.49 -8.27
C THR A 8 12.52 -10.91 -7.01
N GLN A 9 13.09 -9.82 -6.50
CA GLN A 9 12.55 -9.10 -5.34
C GLN A 9 11.47 -8.12 -5.81
N VAL A 10 10.34 -8.65 -6.27
CA VAL A 10 9.17 -7.84 -6.65
C VAL A 10 8.44 -7.42 -5.37
N ARG A 11 8.79 -6.26 -4.84
CA ARG A 11 8.13 -5.66 -3.67
C ARG A 11 7.04 -4.68 -4.14
N LEU A 12 5.78 -5.02 -3.85
CA LEU A 12 4.65 -4.08 -3.76
C LEU A 12 4.54 -3.08 -4.93
N THR A 13 4.64 -3.55 -6.18
CA THR A 13 4.69 -2.67 -7.36
C THR A 13 3.45 -1.78 -7.54
N ASN A 14 2.28 -2.24 -7.09
CA ASN A 14 1.00 -1.58 -7.31
C ASN A 14 0.27 -1.17 -6.02
N VAL A 15 0.95 -1.21 -4.87
CA VAL A 15 0.32 -0.95 -3.56
C VAL A 15 0.87 0.35 -2.98
N ALA A 16 -0.02 1.27 -2.63
CA ALA A 16 0.27 2.45 -1.81
C ALA A 16 0.16 2.09 -0.32
N VAL A 17 0.99 2.74 0.50
CA VAL A 17 0.88 2.63 1.97
C VAL A 17 0.31 3.94 2.49
N VAL A 18 -0.82 3.86 3.19
CA VAL A 18 -1.40 4.97 3.93
C VAL A 18 -0.89 4.90 5.36
N ARG A 19 -0.34 6.01 5.86
CA ARG A 19 0.23 6.10 7.21
C ARG A 19 -0.59 7.02 8.09
N LEU A 20 -0.92 6.54 9.28
CA LEU A 20 -1.47 7.33 10.38
C LEU A 20 -0.51 7.29 11.57
N ARG A 21 -0.23 8.45 12.17
CA ARG A 21 0.52 8.56 13.42
C ARG A 21 -0.40 9.06 14.51
N HIS A 22 -0.53 8.29 15.57
CA HIS A 22 -1.40 8.64 16.70
C HIS A 22 -0.87 8.04 18.00
N HIS A 23 -0.89 8.82 19.10
CA HIS A 23 -0.42 8.38 20.43
C HIS A 23 0.99 7.74 20.43
N GLY A 24 1.90 8.20 19.57
CA GLY A 24 3.25 7.63 19.43
C GLY A 24 3.31 6.33 18.63
N TYR A 25 2.17 5.75 18.25
CA TYR A 25 2.07 4.56 17.42
C TYR A 25 1.95 4.92 15.93
N ARG A 26 2.46 4.02 15.10
CA ARG A 26 2.43 4.12 13.63
C ARG A 26 1.52 3.02 13.12
N PHE A 27 0.42 3.44 12.49
CA PHE A 27 -0.49 2.55 11.79
C PHE A 27 -0.26 2.71 10.30
N GLU A 28 -0.07 1.59 9.61
CA GLU A 28 0.20 1.55 8.19
C GLU A 28 -0.78 0.56 7.55
N VAL A 29 -1.48 1.00 6.50
CA VAL A 29 -2.44 0.19 5.76
C VAL A 29 -2.02 0.16 4.30
N ALA A 30 -2.01 -1.04 3.74
CA ALA A 30 -1.72 -1.28 2.33
C ALA A 30 -3.02 -1.11 1.51
N CYS A 31 -3.03 -0.20 0.55
CA CYS A 31 -4.17 0.09 -0.32
C CYS A 31 -3.72 0.30 -1.77
N TYR A 32 -4.61 0.18 -2.75
CA TYR A 32 -4.31 0.59 -4.11
C TYR A 32 -4.29 2.12 -4.24
N LYS A 33 -3.40 2.67 -5.08
CA LYS A 33 -3.26 4.13 -5.31
C LYS A 33 -4.59 4.79 -5.71
N ASN A 34 -5.36 4.13 -6.59
CA ASN A 34 -6.64 4.64 -7.08
C ASN A 34 -7.70 4.69 -5.97
N LYS A 35 -7.72 3.66 -5.10
CA LYS A 35 -8.63 3.61 -3.94
C LYS A 35 -8.38 4.77 -2.97
N VAL A 36 -7.11 5.09 -2.71
CA VAL A 36 -6.73 6.22 -1.83
C VAL A 36 -7.18 7.56 -2.40
N LEU A 37 -7.09 7.75 -3.72
CA LEU A 37 -7.55 8.97 -4.38
C LEU A 37 -9.08 9.08 -4.31
N ASN A 38 -9.81 8.01 -4.67
CA ASN A 38 -11.28 7.97 -4.62
C ASN A 38 -11.83 8.18 -3.20
N TRP A 39 -11.16 7.60 -2.19
CA TRP A 39 -11.49 7.78 -0.79
C TRP A 39 -11.33 9.24 -0.34
N ARG A 40 -10.25 9.92 -0.76
CA ARG A 40 -10.02 11.33 -0.44
C ARG A 40 -10.97 12.28 -1.14
N THR A 41 -11.47 11.90 -2.32
CA THR A 41 -12.43 12.70 -3.09
C THR A 41 -13.89 12.41 -2.73
N GLY A 42 -14.15 11.45 -1.83
CA GLY A 42 -15.50 11.12 -1.33
C GLY A 42 -16.41 10.45 -2.37
N ILE A 43 -15.81 9.83 -3.40
CA ILE A 43 -16.55 9.21 -4.51
C ILE A 43 -16.99 7.78 -4.15
N GLU A 44 -16.19 7.08 -3.33
CA GLU A 44 -16.45 5.71 -2.91
C GLU A 44 -16.08 5.51 -1.43
N ASP A 45 -17.03 4.99 -0.63
CA ASP A 45 -16.87 4.71 0.81
C ASP A 45 -16.78 3.19 1.11
N ASP A 46 -16.88 2.33 0.10
CA ASP A 46 -16.84 0.89 0.29
C ASP A 46 -15.41 0.35 0.35
N LEU A 47 -14.94 0.12 1.58
CA LEU A 47 -13.61 -0.43 1.87
C LEU A 47 -13.55 -1.97 1.76
N ARG A 48 -14.66 -2.64 1.41
CA ARG A 48 -14.74 -4.10 1.27
C ARG A 48 -14.23 -4.55 -0.10
N GLU A 49 -12.91 -4.65 -0.23
CA GLU A 49 -12.24 -5.40 -1.30
C GLU A 49 -11.04 -6.16 -0.74
#